data_AF-A0A9P7A2X9-F1
#
_entry.id   AF-A0A9P7A2X9-F1
#
_cell.length_a   1.000
_cell.length_b   1.000
_cell.length_c   1.000
_cell.angle_alpha   90.00
_cell.angle_beta   90.00
_cell.angle_gamma   90.00
#
_symmetry.space_group_name_H-M   'P 1'
#
loop_
_entity.id
_entity.type
_entity.pdbx_description
1 polymer ?
#
loop_
_entity_poly.entity_id
_entity_poly.type
_entity_poly.pdbx_seq_one_letter_code
_entity_poly.pdbx_strand_id
1 'polypeptide(L)'
;MAPSSQNGVSRFHYHPEYYLEDGNVTFHVEDTLFRVHRHFFEAESQFFAKEFAKAPPGQEGTSDSTAFRLHQVTIADFAKFLWVWYSPSYRRERKPKDHWLTVLELSTLWQFPEMKKLAVDELQNLDIEPIEKITTYDRYHIDKSLLLPAYKLLCKRASRMSAEEGEQLRMPTVLGIHEARERAVRSAAEGGCLSPTSADADDEELERILIDVFNLKGHATNRQGARPEVKSDPVPLIKTPKPGVNGATNGNGSSASGSSTQNDTNKQKDADKNKGTAYREGKDE
;
A
#
# COMPACT_ATOMS: atom_id res chain seq x y z
N MET A 1 34.25 -47.81 5.29
CA MET A 1 33.42 -46.73 5.87
C MET A 1 33.76 -45.44 5.16
N ALA A 2 32.91 -45.01 4.22
CA ALA A 2 33.01 -43.68 3.62
C ALA A 2 31.95 -42.79 4.30
N PRO A 3 32.27 -41.56 4.71
CA PRO A 3 31.29 -40.71 5.38
C PRO A 3 30.32 -40.13 4.35
N SER A 4 29.04 -40.36 4.63
CA SER A 4 27.91 -39.79 3.91
C SER A 4 27.86 -38.28 4.11
N SER A 5 28.32 -37.50 3.14
CA SER A 5 28.05 -36.06 3.09
C SER A 5 26.59 -35.85 2.70
N GLN A 6 25.71 -35.76 3.70
CA GLN A 6 24.38 -35.16 3.52
C GLN A 6 24.54 -33.65 3.31
N ASN A 7 24.81 -33.23 2.06
CA ASN A 7 24.53 -31.86 1.64
C ASN A 7 23.02 -31.74 1.43
N GLY A 8 22.30 -31.39 2.48
CA GLY A 8 20.95 -30.84 2.34
C GLY A 8 21.07 -29.46 1.71
N VAL A 9 21.13 -29.38 0.38
CA VAL A 9 21.05 -28.10 -0.34
C VAL A 9 19.64 -27.57 -0.05
N SER A 10 19.51 -26.62 0.87
CA SER A 10 18.27 -25.87 1.04
C SER A 10 17.96 -25.22 -0.31
N ARG A 11 17.01 -25.79 -1.03
CA ARG A 11 16.58 -25.30 -2.32
C ARG A 11 15.68 -24.09 -2.06
N PHE A 12 16.30 -22.94 -1.87
CA PHE A 12 15.56 -21.69 -1.77
C PHE A 12 14.90 -21.38 -3.12
N HIS A 13 13.67 -20.90 -3.06
CA HIS A 13 12.96 -20.35 -4.21
C HIS A 13 13.21 -18.84 -4.28
N TYR A 14 13.28 -18.27 -5.48
CA TYR A 14 13.40 -16.81 -5.65
C TYR A 14 12.01 -16.25 -5.96
N HIS A 15 11.60 -15.20 -5.25
CA HIS A 15 10.31 -14.58 -5.53
C HIS A 15 10.31 -13.96 -6.94
N PRO A 16 9.34 -14.29 -7.82
CA PRO A 16 9.40 -13.90 -9.23
C PRO A 16 9.35 -12.38 -9.45
N GLU A 17 8.68 -11.64 -8.57
CA GLU A 17 8.49 -10.19 -8.71
C GLU A 17 9.40 -9.36 -7.79
N TYR A 18 9.89 -9.95 -6.69
CA TYR A 18 10.54 -9.20 -5.60
C TYR A 18 11.93 -9.76 -5.29
N TYR A 19 12.54 -10.43 -6.26
CA TYR A 19 13.96 -10.73 -6.27
C TYR A 19 14.64 -9.83 -7.30
N LEU A 20 14.90 -8.59 -6.91
CA LEU A 20 15.38 -7.53 -7.78
C LEU A 20 16.88 -7.62 -8.01
N GLU A 21 17.35 -7.36 -9.22
CA GLU A 21 18.78 -7.39 -9.54
C GLU A 21 19.60 -6.31 -8.83
N ASP A 22 18.99 -5.14 -8.62
CA ASP A 22 19.56 -3.96 -7.96
C ASP A 22 19.31 -3.89 -6.44
N GLY A 23 18.58 -4.88 -5.90
CA GLY A 23 18.31 -4.97 -4.47
C GLY A 23 19.58 -5.20 -3.64
N ASN A 24 19.62 -4.60 -2.45
CA ASN A 24 20.77 -4.61 -1.55
C ASN A 24 20.45 -5.18 -0.15
N VAL A 25 19.26 -5.75 0.04
CA VAL A 25 18.92 -6.63 1.17
C VAL A 25 18.13 -7.84 0.69
N THR A 26 18.48 -9.02 1.18
CA THR A 26 17.80 -10.28 0.94
C THR A 26 17.09 -10.73 2.22
N PHE A 27 15.78 -10.97 2.13
CA PHE A 27 14.95 -11.56 3.17
C PHE A 27 14.65 -13.02 2.83
N HIS A 28 14.57 -13.86 3.86
CA HIS A 28 14.12 -15.23 3.76
C HIS A 28 12.78 -15.40 4.48
N VAL A 29 11.74 -15.70 3.72
CA VAL A 29 10.35 -15.88 4.19
C VAL A 29 9.92 -17.29 3.79
N GLU A 30 9.59 -18.12 4.78
CA GLU A 30 9.28 -19.54 4.59
C GLU A 30 10.42 -20.29 3.86
N ASP A 31 10.25 -20.62 2.58
CA ASP A 31 11.24 -21.26 1.70
C ASP A 31 11.66 -20.38 0.50
N THR A 32 11.28 -19.10 0.53
CA THR A 32 11.46 -18.15 -0.57
C THR A 32 12.34 -16.95 -0.16
N LEU A 33 13.24 -16.56 -1.06
CA LEU A 33 14.09 -15.39 -0.97
C LEU A 33 13.48 -14.20 -1.72
N PHE A 34 13.50 -13.06 -1.06
CA PHE A 34 13.14 -11.75 -1.58
C PHE A 34 14.38 -10.88 -1.57
N ARG A 35 14.69 -10.18 -2.66
CA ARG A 35 15.81 -9.23 -2.73
C ARG A 35 15.29 -7.87 -3.12
N VAL A 36 15.37 -6.91 -2.20
CA VAL A 36 14.71 -5.60 -2.29
C VAL A 36 15.66 -4.49 -1.82
N HIS A 37 15.17 -3.25 -1.78
CA HIS A 37 15.94 -2.07 -1.41
C HIS A 37 15.84 -1.83 0.11
N ARG A 38 16.98 -1.97 0.78
CA ARG A 38 17.16 -1.76 2.22
C ARG A 38 16.70 -0.39 2.70
N HIS A 39 16.85 0.63 1.85
CA HIS A 39 16.47 2.00 2.15
C HIS A 39 15.01 2.14 2.61
N PHE A 40 14.06 1.46 1.97
CA PHE A 40 12.64 1.53 2.36
C PHE A 40 12.40 1.02 3.78
N PHE A 41 13.15 0.02 4.21
CA PHE A 41 13.04 -0.56 5.54
C PHE A 41 13.72 0.30 6.60
N GLU A 42 14.95 0.78 6.34
CA GLU A 42 15.69 1.59 7.32
C GLU A 42 15.12 3.00 7.50
N ALA A 43 14.65 3.62 6.42
CA ALA A 43 14.16 4.99 6.47
C ALA A 43 12.79 5.08 7.16
N GLU A 44 11.92 4.09 6.96
CA GLU A 44 10.54 4.13 7.44
C GLU A 44 10.28 3.27 8.69
N SER A 45 11.21 2.39 9.08
CA SER A 45 11.06 1.54 10.27
C SER A 45 12.26 1.61 11.21
N GLN A 46 12.00 2.09 12.43
CA GLN A 46 12.98 2.04 13.51
C GLN A 46 13.31 0.61 13.97
N PHE A 47 12.38 -0.32 13.78
CA PHE A 47 12.61 -1.74 14.05
C PHE A 47 13.70 -2.26 13.11
N PHE A 48 13.51 -2.13 11.79
CA PHE A 48 14.48 -2.62 10.82
C PHE A 48 15.81 -1.87 10.86
N ALA A 49 15.79 -0.55 11.08
CA ALA A 49 17.03 0.22 11.30
C ALA A 49 17.88 -0.35 12.46
N LYS A 50 17.24 -0.75 13.57
CA LYS A 50 17.91 -1.37 14.71
C LYS A 50 18.33 -2.80 14.43
N GLU A 51 17.47 -3.61 13.81
CA GLU A 51 17.76 -5.00 13.50
C GLU A 51 18.94 -5.12 12.55
N PHE A 52 18.99 -4.32 11.49
CA PHE A 52 20.11 -4.36 10.57
C PHE A 52 21.41 -3.82 11.16
N ALA A 53 21.35 -2.86 12.10
CA ALA A 53 22.53 -2.37 12.79
C ALA A 53 23.12 -3.40 13.77
N LYS A 54 22.29 -4.33 14.28
CA LYS A 54 22.67 -5.38 15.21
C LYS A 54 22.97 -6.72 14.53
N ALA A 55 22.75 -6.82 13.22
CA ALA A 55 22.88 -8.08 12.50
C ALA A 55 24.29 -8.66 12.68
N PRO A 56 24.43 -9.89 13.17
CA PRO A 56 25.73 -10.51 13.35
C PRO A 56 26.37 -10.82 11.99
N PRO A 57 27.71 -10.99 11.94
CA PRO A 57 28.40 -11.39 10.73
C PRO A 57 27.79 -12.68 10.14
N GLY A 58 27.40 -12.67 8.88
CA GLY A 58 26.73 -13.78 8.20
C GLY A 58 25.19 -13.76 8.26
N GLN A 59 24.55 -12.75 8.85
CA GLN A 59 23.10 -12.55 8.82
C GLN A 59 22.73 -11.10 8.44
N GLU A 60 23.62 -10.41 7.75
CA GLU A 60 23.45 -9.00 7.39
C GLU A 60 22.38 -8.77 6.33
N GLY A 61 21.91 -9.85 5.68
CA GLY A 61 20.98 -9.79 4.56
C GLY A 61 21.65 -9.32 3.27
N THR A 62 22.98 -9.26 3.18
CA THR A 62 23.68 -8.74 1.98
C THR A 62 23.81 -9.76 0.84
N SER A 63 23.53 -11.03 1.12
CA SER A 63 23.57 -12.14 0.15
C SER A 63 22.50 -13.18 0.46
N ASP A 64 22.25 -14.08 -0.49
CA ASP A 64 21.30 -15.20 -0.29
C ASP A 64 21.70 -16.12 0.86
N SER A 65 23.00 -16.33 1.07
CA SER A 65 23.53 -17.15 2.18
C SER A 65 23.41 -16.48 3.55
N THR A 66 23.25 -15.15 3.57
CA THR A 66 23.18 -14.33 4.79
C THR A 66 21.80 -13.67 4.94
N ALA A 67 20.80 -14.16 4.22
CA ALA A 67 19.47 -13.57 4.14
C ALA A 67 18.81 -13.38 5.51
N PHE A 68 18.18 -12.22 5.71
CA PHE A 68 17.50 -11.86 6.95
C PHE A 68 16.20 -12.65 7.08
N ARG A 69 16.10 -13.54 8.07
CA ARG A 69 14.92 -14.39 8.26
C ARG A 69 13.77 -13.63 8.90
N LEU A 70 12.64 -13.60 8.20
CA LEU A 70 11.37 -13.17 8.77
C LEU A 70 10.59 -14.39 9.23
N HIS A 71 10.26 -14.42 10.51
CA HIS A 71 9.47 -15.49 11.12
C HIS A 71 8.01 -15.06 11.20
N GLN A 72 7.09 -16.02 11.16
CA GLN A 72 5.64 -15.79 11.32
C GLN A 72 5.01 -14.88 10.25
N VAL A 73 5.61 -14.81 9.07
CA VAL A 73 5.05 -14.10 7.91
C VAL A 73 5.03 -15.05 6.73
N THR A 74 3.92 -15.08 6.00
CA THR A 74 3.78 -15.90 4.79
C THR A 74 4.38 -15.20 3.59
N ILE A 75 4.78 -15.95 2.56
CA ILE A 75 5.26 -15.39 1.29
C ILE A 75 4.24 -14.39 0.70
N ALA A 76 2.96 -14.75 0.71
CA ALA A 76 1.89 -13.92 0.17
C ALA A 76 1.72 -12.61 0.95
N ASP A 77 1.82 -12.65 2.28
CA ASP A 77 1.64 -11.47 3.12
C ASP A 77 2.81 -10.49 2.98
N PHE A 78 4.04 -11.01 2.90
CA PHE A 78 5.20 -10.18 2.63
C PHE A 78 5.14 -9.55 1.23
N ALA A 79 4.67 -10.29 0.23
CA ALA A 79 4.45 -9.76 -1.12
C ALA A 79 3.40 -8.63 -1.15
N LYS A 80 2.29 -8.75 -0.40
CA LYS A 80 1.30 -7.66 -0.25
C LYS A 80 1.92 -6.43 0.42
N PHE A 81 2.78 -6.62 1.41
CA PHE A 81 3.46 -5.52 2.09
C PHE A 81 4.41 -4.77 1.14
N LEU A 82 5.23 -5.50 0.39
CA LEU A 82 6.18 -4.93 -0.59
C LEU A 82 5.47 -4.18 -1.73
N TRP A 83 4.27 -4.61 -2.10
CA TRP A 83 3.49 -3.99 -3.19
C TRP A 83 3.32 -2.48 -3.01
N VAL A 84 3.27 -1.97 -1.77
CA VAL A 84 3.09 -0.54 -1.47
C VAL A 84 4.21 0.33 -2.07
N TRP A 85 5.47 -0.11 -2.03
CA TRP A 85 6.60 0.64 -2.60
C TRP A 85 6.84 0.32 -4.07
N TYR A 86 6.61 -0.93 -4.46
CA TYR A 86 7.09 -1.46 -5.75
C TYR A 86 6.04 -1.45 -6.85
N SER A 87 4.77 -1.21 -6.54
CA SER A 87 3.76 -1.07 -7.58
C SER A 87 3.79 0.32 -8.21
N PRO A 88 4.03 0.47 -9.52
CA PRO A 88 3.90 1.75 -10.24
C PRO A 88 2.48 2.32 -10.21
N SER A 89 1.51 1.51 -9.77
CA SER A 89 0.09 1.79 -9.81
C SER A 89 -0.55 1.77 -8.42
N TYR A 90 0.21 1.82 -7.32
CA TYR A 90 -0.38 1.74 -5.97
C TYR A 90 -1.46 2.80 -5.68
N ARG A 91 -1.38 3.98 -6.32
CA ARG A 91 -2.41 5.04 -6.23
C ARG A 91 -3.63 4.83 -7.14
N ARG A 92 -3.55 3.94 -8.13
CA ARG A 92 -4.60 3.69 -9.14
C ARG A 92 -5.30 2.35 -8.94
N GLU A 93 -4.59 1.36 -8.44
CA GLU A 93 -5.11 0.03 -8.14
C GLU A 93 -5.74 0.00 -6.75
N ARG A 94 -7.08 -0.13 -6.70
CA ARG A 94 -7.76 -0.43 -5.45
C ARG A 94 -7.43 -1.86 -5.03
N LYS A 95 -7.03 -2.03 -3.77
CA LYS A 95 -6.84 -3.35 -3.15
C LYS A 95 -7.99 -3.69 -2.21
N PRO A 96 -8.32 -4.98 -2.06
CA PRO A 96 -9.39 -5.42 -1.17
C PRO A 96 -9.00 -5.22 0.30
N LYS A 97 -10.00 -5.28 1.18
CA LYS A 97 -9.84 -5.19 2.65
C LYS A 97 -8.70 -6.06 3.17
N ASP A 98 -8.68 -7.34 2.79
CA ASP A 98 -7.71 -8.31 3.31
C ASP A 98 -6.25 -7.92 2.99
N HIS A 99 -6.02 -7.24 1.87
CA HIS A 99 -4.71 -6.72 1.52
C HIS A 99 -4.28 -5.63 2.50
N TRP A 100 -5.15 -4.65 2.73
CA TRP A 100 -4.86 -3.54 3.65
C TRP A 100 -4.79 -3.99 5.11
N LEU A 101 -5.54 -5.02 5.51
CA LEU A 101 -5.41 -5.65 6.82
C LEU A 101 -4.03 -6.28 7.01
N THR A 102 -3.51 -7.01 6.02
CA THR A 102 -2.14 -7.53 6.05
C THR A 102 -1.10 -6.40 6.15
N VAL A 103 -1.25 -5.34 5.34
CA VAL A 103 -0.35 -4.18 5.39
C VAL A 103 -0.40 -3.49 6.76
N LEU A 104 -1.59 -3.33 7.33
CA LEU A 104 -1.78 -2.76 8.68
C LEU A 104 -1.11 -3.61 9.77
N GLU A 105 -1.26 -4.94 9.69
CA GLU A 105 -0.66 -5.88 10.63
C GLU A 105 0.87 -5.80 10.61
N LEU A 106 1.46 -5.95 9.43
CA LEU A 106 2.92 -5.95 9.27
C LEU A 106 3.54 -4.58 9.54
N SER A 107 2.89 -3.50 9.12
CA SER A 107 3.34 -2.13 9.46
C SER A 107 3.26 -1.84 10.96
N THR A 108 2.30 -2.43 11.67
CA THR A 108 2.25 -2.33 13.14
C THR A 108 3.33 -3.18 13.80
N LEU A 109 3.51 -4.43 13.35
CA LEU A 109 4.50 -5.37 13.87
C LEU A 109 5.94 -4.83 13.72
N TRP A 110 6.25 -4.30 12.54
CA TRP A 110 7.58 -3.77 12.22
C TRP A 110 7.69 -2.26 12.36
N GLN A 111 6.72 -1.60 13.00
CA GLN A 111 6.79 -0.17 13.34
C GLN A 111 7.06 0.75 12.13
N PHE A 112 6.28 0.61 11.06
CA PHE A 112 6.21 1.54 9.92
C PHE A 112 5.04 2.52 10.11
N PRO A 113 5.23 3.69 10.76
CA PRO A 113 4.13 4.59 11.11
C PRO A 113 3.41 5.17 9.89
N GLU A 114 4.13 5.57 8.85
CA GLU A 114 3.52 6.17 7.64
C GLU A 114 2.75 5.11 6.84
N MET A 115 3.29 3.90 6.71
CA MET A 115 2.57 2.80 6.05
C MET A 115 1.35 2.35 6.86
N LYS A 116 1.45 2.34 8.20
CA LYS A 116 0.31 2.09 9.08
C LYS A 116 -0.80 3.11 8.85
N LYS A 117 -0.43 4.40 8.80
CA LYS A 117 -1.38 5.49 8.52
C LYS A 117 -2.03 5.35 7.15
N LEU A 118 -1.26 5.04 6.11
CA LEU A 118 -1.78 4.77 4.77
C LEU A 118 -2.80 3.62 4.78
N ALA A 119 -2.47 2.50 5.43
CA ALA A 119 -3.40 1.37 5.52
C ALA A 119 -4.70 1.74 6.26
N VAL A 120 -4.61 2.55 7.33
CA VAL A 120 -5.79 3.06 8.05
C VAL A 120 -6.66 3.95 7.15
N ASP A 121 -6.05 4.87 6.40
CA ASP A 121 -6.76 5.77 5.49
C ASP A 121 -7.50 5.00 4.39
N GLU A 122 -6.87 3.96 3.83
CA GLU A 122 -7.49 3.10 2.82
C GLU A 122 -8.62 2.23 3.39
N LEU A 123 -8.42 1.64 4.59
CA LEU A 123 -9.49 0.91 5.29
C LEU A 123 -10.69 1.79 5.65
N GLN A 124 -10.48 3.09 5.88
CA GLN A 124 -11.58 4.03 6.11
C GLN A 124 -12.45 4.25 4.87
N ASN A 125 -11.89 4.08 3.67
CA ASN A 125 -12.62 4.24 2.40
C ASN A 125 -13.33 2.96 1.94
N LEU A 126 -13.13 1.84 2.64
CA LEU A 126 -13.78 0.57 2.34
C LEU A 126 -15.03 0.37 3.20
N ASP A 127 -15.99 -0.36 2.65
CA ASP A 127 -17.14 -0.85 3.41
C ASP A 127 -16.71 -2.07 4.23
N ILE A 128 -16.61 -1.87 5.54
CA ILE A 128 -16.19 -2.87 6.52
C ILE A 128 -17.28 -2.95 7.57
N GLU A 129 -17.64 -4.17 7.94
CA GLU A 129 -18.65 -4.43 8.95
C GLU A 129 -18.25 -3.72 10.27
N PRO A 130 -19.18 -3.01 10.95
CA PRO A 130 -18.84 -2.19 12.11
C PRO A 130 -18.14 -2.93 13.26
N ILE A 131 -18.54 -4.15 13.61
CA ILE A 131 -17.89 -4.95 14.66
C ILE A 131 -16.46 -5.31 14.26
N GLU A 132 -16.25 -5.77 13.02
CA GLU A 132 -14.92 -6.04 12.46
C GLU A 132 -14.04 -4.78 12.47
N LYS A 133 -14.61 -3.62 12.09
CA LYS A 133 -13.89 -2.34 12.07
C LYS A 133 -13.46 -1.95 13.49
N ILE A 134 -14.35 -2.02 14.47
CA ILE A 134 -14.04 -1.68 15.87
C ILE A 134 -12.97 -2.62 16.44
N THR A 135 -13.11 -3.92 16.23
CA THR A 135 -12.14 -4.92 16.74
C THR A 135 -10.76 -4.76 16.11
N THR A 136 -10.70 -4.44 14.81
CA THR A 136 -9.47 -4.10 14.11
C THR A 136 -8.78 -2.87 14.72
N TYR A 137 -9.55 -1.82 15.03
CA TYR A 137 -9.03 -0.58 15.60
C TYR A 137 -8.50 -0.79 17.03
N ASP A 138 -9.21 -1.58 17.83
CA ASP A 138 -8.75 -1.97 19.16
C ASP A 138 -7.46 -2.81 19.09
N ARG A 139 -7.40 -3.81 18.18
CA ARG A 139 -6.26 -4.71 18.01
C ARG A 139 -4.98 -3.98 17.62
N TYR A 140 -5.06 -3.06 16.66
CA TYR A 140 -3.90 -2.34 16.15
C TYR A 140 -3.68 -0.97 16.80
N HIS A 141 -4.40 -0.66 17.88
CA HIS A 141 -4.31 0.61 18.60
C HIS A 141 -4.45 1.83 17.67
N ILE A 142 -5.46 1.81 16.81
CA ILE A 142 -5.79 2.92 15.90
C ILE A 142 -6.65 3.94 16.65
N ASP A 143 -6.58 5.21 16.25
CA ASP A 143 -7.41 6.28 16.81
C ASP A 143 -8.90 5.97 16.67
N LYS A 144 -9.59 5.92 17.81
CA LYS A 144 -11.02 5.64 17.92
C LYS A 144 -11.89 6.80 17.45
N SER A 145 -11.35 8.01 17.31
CA SER A 145 -12.09 9.15 16.75
C SER A 145 -12.65 8.85 15.35
N LEU A 146 -11.96 7.96 14.60
CA LEU A 146 -12.34 7.51 13.27
C LEU A 146 -13.43 6.42 13.25
N LEU A 147 -13.86 5.93 14.41
CA LEU A 147 -14.93 4.92 14.54
C LEU A 147 -16.33 5.53 14.69
N LEU A 148 -16.44 6.86 14.74
CA LEU A 148 -17.73 7.54 14.85
C LEU A 148 -18.79 7.03 13.84
N PRO A 149 -18.47 6.83 12.53
CA PRO A 149 -19.43 6.28 11.59
C PRO A 149 -19.86 4.84 11.92
N ALA A 150 -18.95 4.00 12.40
CA ALA A 150 -19.24 2.61 12.76
C ALA A 150 -20.15 2.53 14.00
N TYR A 151 -19.88 3.35 15.01
CA TYR A 151 -20.73 3.43 16.20
C TYR A 151 -22.13 3.94 15.86
N LYS A 152 -22.23 4.94 14.97
CA LYS A 152 -23.51 5.47 14.48
C LYS A 152 -24.34 4.38 13.77
N LEU A 153 -23.72 3.60 12.89
CA LEU A 153 -24.37 2.47 12.23
C LEU A 153 -24.92 1.44 13.24
N LEU A 154 -24.11 1.07 14.25
CA LEU A 154 -24.54 0.13 15.30
C LEU A 154 -25.68 0.68 16.15
N CYS A 155 -25.72 1.99 16.39
CA CYS A 155 -26.80 2.63 17.15
C CYS A 155 -28.10 2.70 16.36
N LYS A 156 -28.04 2.97 15.05
CA LYS A 156 -29.22 3.08 14.17
C LYS A 156 -29.78 1.75 13.70
N ARG A 157 -29.05 0.65 13.87
CA ARG A 157 -29.51 -0.68 13.48
C ARG A 157 -30.78 -1.09 14.26
N ALA A 158 -31.79 -1.60 13.54
CA ALA A 158 -33.04 -2.07 14.16
C ALA A 158 -32.82 -3.26 15.12
N SER A 159 -31.92 -4.19 14.76
CA SER A 159 -31.56 -5.30 15.65
C SER A 159 -30.67 -4.83 16.79
N ARG A 160 -30.92 -5.39 17.98
CA ARG A 160 -30.05 -5.25 19.16
C ARG A 160 -28.71 -5.93 18.88
N MET A 161 -27.68 -5.58 19.64
CA MET A 161 -26.42 -6.31 19.64
C MET A 161 -26.69 -7.77 20.06
N SER A 162 -26.17 -8.72 19.29
CA SER A 162 -26.26 -10.14 19.64
C SER A 162 -25.19 -10.53 20.67
N ALA A 163 -25.32 -11.70 21.28
CA ALA A 163 -24.32 -12.19 22.23
C ALA A 163 -22.97 -12.44 21.53
N GLU A 164 -23.01 -12.95 20.30
CA GLU A 164 -21.83 -13.25 19.47
C GLU A 164 -21.07 -11.99 19.05
N GLU A 165 -21.79 -10.89 18.78
CA GLU A 165 -21.18 -9.58 18.53
C GLU A 165 -20.59 -9.00 19.81
N GLY A 166 -21.32 -9.14 20.93
CA GLY A 166 -20.87 -8.69 22.25
C GLY A 166 -19.58 -9.38 22.70
N GLU A 167 -19.39 -10.66 22.38
CA GLU A 167 -18.18 -11.43 22.71
C GLU A 167 -16.96 -10.98 21.90
N GLN A 168 -17.17 -10.49 20.68
CA GLN A 168 -16.09 -9.92 19.86
C GLN A 168 -15.65 -8.55 20.34
N LEU A 169 -16.57 -7.78 20.94
CA LEU A 169 -16.31 -6.44 21.44
C LEU A 169 -15.81 -6.46 22.89
N ARG A 170 -15.06 -5.43 23.25
CA ARG A 170 -14.69 -5.20 24.65
C ARG A 170 -15.92 -4.69 25.41
N MET A 171 -16.08 -5.13 26.66
CA MET A 171 -17.21 -4.71 27.52
C MET A 171 -17.46 -3.19 27.58
N PRO A 172 -16.43 -2.31 27.70
CA PRO A 172 -16.67 -0.87 27.66
C PRO A 172 -17.32 -0.40 26.36
N THR A 173 -16.98 -1.01 25.23
CA THR A 173 -17.55 -0.67 23.93
C THR A 173 -19.01 -1.12 23.83
N VAL A 174 -19.32 -2.32 24.32
CA VAL A 174 -20.70 -2.84 24.39
C VAL A 174 -21.56 -1.90 25.22
N LEU A 175 -21.12 -1.59 26.45
CA LEU A 175 -21.85 -0.70 27.34
C LEU A 175 -22.03 0.70 26.74
N GLY A 176 -20.99 1.25 26.10
CA GLY A 176 -21.08 2.54 25.41
C GLY A 176 -22.11 2.54 24.27
N ILE A 177 -22.17 1.49 23.46
CA ILE A 177 -23.18 1.39 22.39
C ILE A 177 -24.59 1.34 22.98
N HIS A 178 -24.80 0.55 24.03
CA HIS A 178 -26.11 0.45 24.69
C HIS A 178 -26.54 1.76 25.35
N GLU A 179 -25.62 2.44 26.03
CA GLU A 179 -25.85 3.76 26.62
C GLU A 179 -26.19 4.79 25.54
N ALA A 180 -25.44 4.83 24.45
CA ALA A 180 -25.70 5.75 23.33
C ALA A 180 -27.09 5.51 22.72
N ARG A 181 -27.48 4.24 22.51
CA ARG A 181 -28.82 3.88 22.02
C ARG A 181 -29.92 4.34 22.97
N GLU A 182 -29.74 4.16 24.28
CA GLU A 182 -30.72 4.60 25.28
C GLU A 182 -30.87 6.13 25.32
N ARG A 183 -29.75 6.86 25.26
CA ARG A 183 -29.76 8.32 25.18
C ARG A 183 -30.42 8.81 23.88
N ALA A 184 -30.18 8.13 22.75
CA ALA A 184 -30.80 8.44 21.46
C ALA A 184 -32.33 8.23 21.48
N VAL A 185 -32.81 7.13 22.06
CA VAL A 185 -34.26 6.88 22.25
C VAL A 185 -34.91 7.98 23.08
N ARG A 186 -34.27 8.43 24.17
CA ARG A 186 -34.78 9.52 25.01
C ARG A 186 -34.87 10.83 24.24
N SER A 187 -33.81 11.19 23.50
CA SER A 187 -33.79 12.38 22.66
C SER A 187 -34.92 12.37 21.61
N ALA A 188 -35.14 11.23 20.94
CA ALA A 188 -36.24 11.08 19.98
C ALA A 188 -37.63 11.20 20.63
N ALA A 189 -37.80 10.68 21.86
CA ALA A 189 -39.05 10.82 22.62
C ALA A 189 -39.38 12.29 22.92
N GLU A 190 -38.37 13.06 23.33
CA GLU A 190 -38.48 14.50 23.60
C GLU A 190 -38.82 15.30 22.33
N GLY A 191 -38.41 14.79 21.15
CA GLY A 191 -38.79 15.30 19.84
C GLY A 191 -40.25 14.99 19.41
N GLY A 192 -41.02 14.29 20.24
CA GLY A 192 -42.45 14.01 20.00
C GLY A 192 -42.74 12.68 19.29
N CYS A 193 -41.75 11.79 19.15
CA CYS A 193 -41.97 10.44 18.61
C CYS A 193 -42.75 9.56 19.62
N LEU A 194 -43.88 8.98 19.19
CA LEU A 194 -44.77 8.19 20.05
C LEU A 194 -44.22 6.79 20.39
N SER A 195 -43.31 6.26 19.57
CA SER A 195 -42.64 4.96 19.75
C SER A 195 -41.17 5.04 19.31
N PRO A 196 -40.33 5.80 20.03
CA PRO A 196 -38.98 6.12 19.59
C PRO A 196 -38.06 4.90 19.65
N THR A 197 -37.27 4.75 18.60
CA THR A 197 -36.10 3.88 18.54
C THR A 197 -34.84 4.72 18.47
N SER A 198 -33.68 4.10 18.67
CA SER A 198 -32.39 4.80 18.52
C SER A 198 -32.11 5.26 17.09
N ALA A 199 -32.85 4.75 16.10
CA ALA A 199 -32.75 5.17 14.71
C ALA A 199 -33.52 6.46 14.40
N ASP A 200 -34.49 6.83 15.25
CA ASP A 200 -35.34 8.02 15.09
C ASP A 200 -34.68 9.29 15.63
N ALA A 201 -33.54 9.15 16.33
CA ALA A 201 -32.75 10.28 16.78
C ALA A 201 -32.09 11.00 15.60
N ASP A 202 -32.05 12.32 15.70
CA ASP A 202 -31.32 13.21 14.78
C ASP A 202 -29.84 12.81 14.68
N ASP A 203 -29.29 12.91 13.47
CA ASP A 203 -27.95 12.43 13.15
C ASP A 203 -26.88 13.18 13.93
N GLU A 204 -27.02 14.50 14.01
CA GLU A 204 -26.10 15.39 14.70
C GLU A 204 -26.17 15.18 16.22
N GLU A 205 -27.36 14.96 16.77
CA GLU A 205 -27.51 14.67 18.20
C GLU A 205 -26.95 13.29 18.57
N LEU A 206 -27.19 12.26 17.75
CA LEU A 206 -26.58 10.94 17.95
C LEU A 206 -25.04 11.01 17.89
N GLU A 207 -24.48 11.81 16.97
CA GLU A 207 -23.04 12.02 16.91
C GLU A 207 -22.49 12.71 18.17
N ARG A 208 -23.18 13.71 18.71
CA ARG A 208 -22.80 14.33 19.99
C ARG A 208 -22.82 13.34 21.15
N ILE A 209 -23.88 12.53 21.25
CA ILE A 209 -23.99 11.46 22.25
C ILE A 209 -22.81 10.50 22.13
N LEU A 210 -22.47 10.07 20.91
CA LEU A 210 -21.36 9.15 20.68
C LEU A 210 -20.00 9.76 21.02
N ILE A 211 -19.79 11.04 20.67
CA ILE A 211 -18.56 11.75 21.02
C ILE A 211 -18.39 11.85 22.54
N ASP A 212 -19.48 12.09 23.27
CA ASP A 212 -19.48 12.14 24.74
C ASP A 212 -19.21 10.76 25.36
N VAL A 213 -20.02 9.75 25.00
CA VAL A 213 -19.95 8.39 25.56
C VAL A 213 -18.59 7.74 25.33
N PHE A 214 -18.01 7.90 24.13
CA PHE A 214 -16.71 7.33 23.79
C PHE A 214 -15.54 8.28 24.01
N ASN A 215 -15.79 9.49 24.51
CA ASN A 215 -14.79 10.54 24.69
C ASN A 215 -13.93 10.76 23.43
N LEU A 216 -14.57 10.86 22.26
CA LEU A 216 -13.90 10.96 20.95
C LEU A 216 -13.29 12.34 20.67
N LYS A 217 -13.08 13.17 21.70
CA LYS A 217 -12.52 14.51 21.56
C LYS A 217 -11.03 14.44 21.22
N GLY A 218 -10.75 14.36 19.92
CA GLY A 218 -9.43 14.47 19.33
C GLY A 218 -9.53 14.51 17.81
N HIS A 219 -9.17 15.67 17.22
CA HIS A 219 -8.76 15.87 15.81
C HIS A 219 -9.84 16.28 14.79
N ALA A 220 -10.99 16.78 15.22
CA ALA A 220 -11.92 17.50 14.33
C ALA A 220 -11.50 18.97 14.09
N THR A 221 -10.30 19.22 13.54
CA THR A 221 -9.97 20.50 12.85
C THR A 221 -8.78 20.32 11.88
N ASN A 222 -8.92 19.53 10.81
CA ASN A 222 -8.24 19.86 9.55
C ASN A 222 -8.86 19.14 8.33
N ARG A 223 -10.15 19.37 8.08
CA ARG A 223 -10.76 19.06 6.79
C ARG A 223 -11.64 20.20 6.33
N GLN A 224 -11.02 21.36 6.07
CA GLN A 224 -11.60 22.39 5.20
C GLN A 224 -10.46 23.26 4.63
N GLY A 225 -10.21 23.09 3.32
CA GLY A 225 -9.77 24.18 2.44
C GLY A 225 -8.28 24.52 2.37
N ALA A 226 -7.48 23.68 1.69
CA ALA A 226 -6.48 24.17 0.74
C ALA A 226 -6.02 23.00 -0.14
N ARG A 227 -6.53 22.94 -1.38
CA ARG A 227 -5.86 22.25 -2.48
C ARG A 227 -4.65 23.11 -2.84
N PRO A 228 -3.39 22.69 -2.65
CA PRO A 228 -2.32 23.35 -3.36
C PRO A 228 -2.41 22.90 -4.81
N GLU A 229 -2.66 23.83 -5.73
CA GLU A 229 -2.22 23.65 -7.10
C GLU A 229 -0.70 23.49 -7.09
N VAL A 230 -0.23 22.25 -7.08
CA VAL A 230 1.19 21.95 -7.29
C VAL A 230 1.43 21.99 -8.79
N LYS A 231 2.08 23.07 -9.23
CA LYS A 231 2.75 23.14 -10.53
C LYS A 231 3.64 21.92 -10.68
N SER A 232 3.52 21.27 -11.82
CA SER A 232 4.28 20.09 -12.20
C SER A 232 5.76 20.43 -12.35
N ASP A 233 6.56 20.18 -11.32
CA ASP A 233 7.99 19.98 -11.48
C ASP A 233 8.25 18.47 -11.68
N PRO A 234 9.05 18.09 -12.68
CA PRO A 234 9.14 16.70 -13.14
C PRO A 234 9.94 15.83 -12.16
N VAL A 235 9.39 14.66 -11.86
CA VAL A 235 10.03 13.56 -11.13
C VAL A 235 11.32 13.15 -11.86
N PRO A 236 12.46 12.89 -11.17
CA PRO A 236 13.70 12.50 -11.82
C PRO A 236 13.54 11.10 -12.43
N LEU A 237 13.51 11.04 -13.76
CA LEU A 237 13.61 9.81 -14.53
C LEU A 237 15.07 9.34 -14.47
N ILE A 238 15.34 8.20 -13.82
CA ILE A 238 16.65 7.53 -13.88
C ILE A 238 16.88 7.12 -15.35
N LYS A 239 17.73 7.86 -16.06
CA LYS A 239 18.16 7.53 -17.42
C LYS A 239 19.23 6.43 -17.33
N THR A 240 18.95 5.28 -17.94
CA THR A 240 19.95 4.26 -18.21
C THR A 240 21.01 4.80 -19.18
N PRO A 241 22.31 4.47 -19.02
CA PRO A 241 23.33 4.90 -19.96
C PRO A 241 23.37 3.97 -21.17
N LYS A 242 23.30 4.53 -22.39
CA LYS A 242 23.75 3.85 -23.62
C LYS A 242 24.94 4.61 -24.25
N PRO A 243 25.83 3.89 -24.95
CA PRO A 243 27.20 4.35 -25.23
C PRO A 243 27.35 5.02 -26.62
N GLY A 244 28.30 5.95 -26.72
CA GLY A 244 28.74 6.60 -27.97
C GLY A 244 29.23 8.04 -27.70
N VAL A 245 30.53 8.28 -27.48
CA VAL A 245 31.56 8.61 -28.49
C VAL A 245 31.35 9.98 -29.18
N ASN A 246 32.10 10.96 -28.64
CA ASN A 246 32.83 12.09 -29.24
C ASN A 246 32.14 13.18 -30.09
N GLY A 247 32.39 14.44 -29.68
CA GLY A 247 32.31 15.63 -30.54
C GLY A 247 32.72 16.91 -29.78
N ALA A 248 33.97 17.36 -29.98
CA ALA A 248 34.57 18.55 -29.36
C ALA A 248 34.44 19.81 -30.24
N THR A 249 34.51 21.00 -29.62
CA THR A 249 34.97 22.30 -30.18
C THR A 249 35.55 23.10 -28.99
N ASN A 250 36.59 23.92 -29.00
CA ASN A 250 37.63 24.47 -29.90
C ASN A 250 38.80 24.86 -28.95
N GLY A 251 40.06 25.08 -29.31
CA GLY A 251 40.82 25.10 -30.55
C GLY A 251 42.22 25.67 -30.22
N ASN A 252 43.26 25.26 -30.94
CA ASN A 252 44.40 26.09 -31.39
C ASN A 252 45.46 25.23 -32.08
N GLY A 253 46.09 25.78 -33.13
CA GLY A 253 47.44 25.41 -33.54
C GLY A 253 47.61 24.64 -34.85
N SER A 254 47.68 25.41 -35.93
CA SER A 254 48.71 25.35 -37.00
C SER A 254 48.97 24.10 -37.84
N SER A 255 49.12 24.40 -39.14
CA SER A 255 49.94 23.77 -40.19
C SER A 255 49.36 22.64 -41.05
N ALA A 256 48.93 23.07 -42.24
CA ALA A 256 49.49 22.74 -43.56
C ALA A 256 49.18 21.40 -44.26
N SER A 257 48.73 21.59 -45.51
CA SER A 257 48.99 20.84 -46.76
C SER A 257 48.15 19.61 -47.15
N GLY A 258 47.64 19.65 -48.39
CA GLY A 258 47.27 18.50 -49.23
C GLY A 258 45.77 18.42 -49.55
N SER A 259 45.26 18.94 -50.68
CA SER A 259 45.10 18.23 -51.99
C SER A 259 44.38 16.88 -51.80
N SER A 260 43.20 16.58 -52.36
CA SER A 260 42.73 16.75 -53.75
C SER A 260 41.32 16.15 -53.91
N THR A 261 40.48 16.72 -54.80
CA THR A 261 39.56 16.11 -55.81
C THR A 261 38.93 14.73 -55.54
N GLN A 262 37.73 14.32 -55.97
CA GLN A 262 36.67 14.80 -56.86
C GLN A 262 35.60 13.68 -56.91
N ASN A 263 34.40 13.99 -57.44
CA ASN A 263 33.55 13.10 -58.27
C ASN A 263 32.91 11.86 -57.60
N ASP A 264 31.74 11.34 -57.99
CA ASP A 264 30.72 11.74 -58.96
C ASP A 264 29.47 10.84 -58.76
N THR A 265 28.32 11.40 -59.15
CA THR A 265 27.09 10.82 -59.74
C THR A 265 26.72 9.33 -59.61
N ASN A 266 25.45 9.04 -59.25
CA ASN A 266 24.33 8.63 -60.13
C ASN A 266 23.14 8.15 -59.24
N LYS A 267 21.92 8.72 -59.32
CA LYS A 267 20.78 8.37 -60.21
C LYS A 267 20.36 6.88 -60.15
N GLN A 268 19.09 6.44 -60.13
CA GLN A 268 17.78 7.10 -60.22
C GLN A 268 16.65 6.03 -60.34
N LYS A 269 15.42 6.36 -59.87
CA LYS A 269 14.06 5.91 -60.33
C LYS A 269 13.65 4.42 -60.14
N ASP A 270 12.38 4.03 -60.06
CA ASP A 270 11.02 4.62 -60.08
C ASP A 270 10.08 3.54 -59.47
N ALA A 271 9.06 3.87 -58.67
CA ALA A 271 7.62 3.91 -59.01
C ALA A 271 7.02 2.54 -59.46
N ASP A 272 5.80 2.12 -59.16
CA ASP A 272 4.56 2.82 -58.82
C ASP A 272 3.49 1.79 -58.41
N LYS A 273 2.55 2.21 -57.54
CA LYS A 273 1.09 1.91 -57.48
C LYS A 273 0.51 0.48 -57.61
N ASN A 274 -0.69 0.13 -57.13
CA ASN A 274 -1.73 0.68 -56.22
C ASN A 274 -2.99 -0.21 -56.41
N LYS A 275 -3.91 -0.16 -55.43
CA LYS A 275 -5.34 -0.56 -55.44
C LYS A 275 -5.65 -2.06 -55.42
N GLY A 276 -6.62 -2.56 -54.66
CA GLY A 276 -7.64 -1.94 -53.80
C GLY A 276 -8.96 -2.72 -53.89
N THR A 277 -9.73 -2.72 -52.78
CA THR A 277 -11.20 -2.92 -52.66
C THR A 277 -11.79 -4.30 -52.98
N ALA A 278 -12.91 -4.80 -52.43
CA ALA A 278 -13.78 -4.53 -51.27
C ALA A 278 -14.94 -5.58 -51.29
N TYR A 279 -15.71 -5.70 -50.17
CA TYR A 279 -17.03 -6.36 -49.99
C TYR A 279 -17.06 -7.92 -49.98
N ARG A 280 -17.89 -8.64 -49.20
CA ARG A 280 -19.33 -8.47 -48.89
C ARG A 280 -19.80 -9.40 -47.73
N GLU A 281 -21.02 -9.13 -47.24
CA GLU A 281 -21.83 -9.71 -46.14
C GLU A 281 -22.32 -11.18 -46.26
N GLY A 282 -22.89 -11.69 -45.15
CA GLY A 282 -23.91 -12.77 -45.06
C GLY A 282 -23.67 -13.71 -43.85
N LYS A 283 -24.33 -13.60 -42.68
CA LYS A 283 -25.70 -13.99 -42.23
C LYS A 283 -26.00 -15.51 -42.19
N ASP A 284 -26.64 -15.88 -41.06
CA ASP A 284 -27.49 -17.05 -40.75
C ASP A 284 -26.81 -18.40 -40.43
N GLU A 285 -26.76 -18.78 -39.14
CA GLU A 285 -27.62 -19.77 -38.44
C GLU A 285 -27.28 -19.84 -36.94
#